data_AF-A0A327JAP9-F1
#
_entry.id   AF-A0A327JAP9-F1
#
_cell.length_a   1.000
_cell.length_b   1.000
_cell.length_c   1.000
_cell.angle_alpha   90.00
_cell.angle_beta   90.00
_cell.angle_gamma   90.00
#
_symmetry.space_group_name_H-M   'P 1'
#
loop_
_entity.id
_entity.type
_entity.pdbx_description
1 polymer ?
#
loop_
_entity_poly.entity_id
_entity_poly.type
_entity_poly.pdbx_seq_one_letter_code
_entity_poly.pdbx_strand_id
1 'polypeptide(L)'
;MKLLEQIISVTNKDKHKIITILGVKMKFTKENFSYRYRKFQKIKKKNGAGTATRYYLSKYLYVPELTKQELQNIPQEEINKPTDNIWTMWLQEDVPELIQMCLSTIKKQYPNAIVITESNMFNYINIPDYIYKKYKNGTIKPCHFSDYLRICLLDKYGGTWIDSTCYMLTKVPQYMTKENFFIMQDIYRKTISNFFIHSAKNNYLTKSMRIFLEEYWKKEDITIDYFFFHAFFLLLVSNDNTAKAVWENIPNGLNHITWQIQMQQGKKVNMDMLKYLLKTSFMYKLNRKNKTCINNPDSWYWFLINKYRHGELLTPDSVNKY
;
A
#
# COMPACT_ATOMS: atom_id res chain seq x y z
N MET A 1 -8.43 -8.24 -30.16
CA MET A 1 -8.92 -7.38 -31.25
C MET A 1 -8.63 -5.91 -30.91
N LYS A 2 -7.62 -5.33 -31.59
CA LYS A 2 -7.33 -3.90 -31.85
C LYS A 2 -7.49 -2.87 -30.71
N LEU A 3 -6.54 -2.79 -29.78
CA LEU A 3 -6.34 -1.57 -28.97
C LEU A 3 -4.85 -1.20 -28.74
N LEU A 4 -3.93 -1.82 -29.47
CA LEU A 4 -2.48 -1.65 -29.30
C LEU A 4 -1.76 -1.00 -30.49
N GLU A 5 -2.47 -0.61 -31.55
CA GLU A 5 -1.90 0.13 -32.66
C GLU A 5 -2.40 1.57 -32.62
N GLN A 6 -1.64 2.46 -31.96
CA GLN A 6 -1.51 3.90 -32.28
C GLN A 6 -0.74 4.62 -31.16
N ILE A 7 0.53 4.24 -30.94
CA ILE A 7 1.51 5.14 -30.33
C ILE A 7 2.44 5.57 -31.45
N ILE A 8 2.03 6.59 -32.21
CA ILE A 8 2.89 7.24 -33.19
C ILE A 8 3.49 8.46 -32.50
N SER A 9 4.80 8.43 -32.23
CA SER A 9 5.54 9.62 -31.83
C SER A 9 5.75 10.49 -33.07
N VAL A 10 5.17 11.69 -33.09
CA VAL A 10 5.48 12.70 -34.11
C VAL A 10 6.11 13.91 -33.42
N THR A 11 7.32 14.24 -33.85
CA THR A 11 8.05 15.45 -33.46
C THR A 11 7.61 16.59 -34.37
N ASN A 12 7.05 17.67 -33.82
CA ASN A 12 6.88 18.93 -34.56
C ASN A 12 8.15 19.80 -34.41
N LYS A 13 8.34 20.75 -35.33
CA LYS A 13 9.44 21.73 -35.46
C LYS A 13 9.84 22.43 -34.16
N ASP A 14 8.96 22.46 -33.15
CA ASP A 14 9.20 23.06 -31.83
C ASP A 14 9.71 22.09 -30.73
N LYS A 15 10.13 20.86 -31.07
CA LYS A 15 10.67 19.84 -30.12
C LYS A 15 9.72 19.38 -28.98
N HIS A 16 8.40 19.53 -29.12
CA HIS A 16 7.46 19.01 -28.12
C HIS A 16 7.03 17.56 -28.42
N LYS A 17 7.10 16.66 -27.42
CA LYS A 17 6.50 15.32 -27.50
C LYS A 17 4.98 15.43 -27.42
N ILE A 18 4.28 15.01 -28.47
CA ILE A 18 2.82 14.85 -28.50
C ILE A 18 2.50 13.37 -28.35
N ILE A 19 1.67 13.02 -27.36
CA ILE A 19 1.20 11.65 -27.16
C ILE A 19 -0.32 11.65 -27.32
N THR A 20 -0.84 10.69 -28.06
CA THR A 20 -2.27 10.44 -28.22
C THR A 20 -2.66 9.30 -27.30
N ILE A 21 -3.53 9.57 -26.32
CA ILE A 21 -4.08 8.53 -25.42
C ILE A 21 -5.59 8.55 -25.60
N LEU A 22 -6.17 7.41 -26.01
CA LEU A 22 -7.62 7.26 -26.24
C LEU A 22 -8.19 8.32 -27.21
N GLY A 23 -7.48 8.60 -28.31
CA GLY A 23 -7.90 9.55 -29.35
C GLY A 23 -7.69 11.04 -29.02
N VAL A 24 -7.11 11.37 -27.86
CA VAL A 24 -6.85 12.76 -27.46
C VAL A 24 -5.37 13.12 -27.66
N LYS A 25 -5.08 14.03 -28.61
CA LYS A 25 -3.74 14.62 -28.79
C LYS A 25 -3.41 15.51 -27.60
N MET A 26 -2.26 15.28 -26.94
CA MET A 26 -1.82 16.13 -25.83
C MET A 26 -0.43 16.74 -26.09
N LYS A 27 -0.31 18.06 -25.88
CA LYS A 27 0.95 18.83 -25.84
C LYS A 27 1.42 18.92 -24.38
N PHE A 28 2.71 18.79 -24.07
CA PHE A 28 3.24 18.89 -22.69
C PHE A 28 3.88 20.28 -22.41
N THR A 29 3.22 21.13 -21.59
CA THR A 29 3.76 22.39 -21.00
C THR A 29 3.39 22.52 -19.52
N LYS A 30 4.05 23.41 -18.76
CA LYS A 30 3.75 23.72 -17.33
C LYS A 30 2.30 24.19 -17.10
N GLU A 31 1.67 24.80 -18.10
CA GLU A 31 0.26 25.22 -18.11
C GLU A 31 -0.73 24.04 -18.08
N ASN A 32 -0.28 22.79 -18.29
CA ASN A 32 -1.13 21.61 -18.32
C ASN A 32 -1.67 21.14 -16.97
N PHE A 33 -1.07 21.51 -15.84
CA PHE A 33 -1.56 21.06 -14.54
C PHE A 33 -2.99 21.54 -14.32
N SER A 34 -3.24 22.82 -14.56
CA SER A 34 -4.57 23.44 -14.47
C SER A 34 -5.58 22.79 -15.42
N TYR A 35 -5.18 22.45 -16.64
CA TYR A 35 -6.07 21.79 -17.60
C TYR A 35 -6.42 20.35 -17.18
N ARG A 36 -5.42 19.52 -16.87
CA ARG A 36 -5.66 18.13 -16.43
C ARG A 36 -6.47 18.08 -15.14
N TYR A 37 -6.21 18.99 -14.20
CA TYR A 37 -6.99 19.08 -12.97
C TYR A 37 -8.44 19.51 -13.24
N ARG A 38 -8.68 20.54 -14.08
CA ARG A 38 -10.04 20.92 -14.50
C ARG A 38 -10.76 19.76 -15.19
N LYS A 39 -10.07 19.03 -16.08
CA LYS A 39 -10.64 17.85 -16.75
C LYS A 39 -10.91 16.71 -15.78
N PHE A 40 -10.03 16.47 -14.80
CA PHE A 40 -10.27 15.56 -13.68
C PHE A 40 -11.56 15.92 -12.95
N GLN A 41 -11.77 17.19 -12.59
CA GLN A 41 -13.00 17.61 -11.90
C GLN A 41 -14.25 17.38 -12.75
N LYS A 42 -14.19 17.66 -14.06
CA LYS A 42 -15.29 17.39 -15.00
C LYS A 42 -15.60 15.89 -15.08
N ILE A 43 -14.59 15.04 -15.22
CA ILE A 43 -14.75 13.58 -15.26
C ILE A 43 -15.26 13.07 -13.92
N LYS A 44 -14.79 13.60 -12.80
CA LYS A 44 -15.23 13.21 -11.45
C LYS A 44 -16.74 13.46 -11.29
N LYS A 45 -17.23 14.60 -11.75
CA LYS A 45 -18.66 14.94 -11.75
C LYS A 45 -19.50 14.04 -12.67
N LYS A 46 -18.98 13.68 -13.85
CA LYS A 46 -19.74 12.94 -14.88
C LYS A 46 -19.65 11.41 -14.77
N ASN A 47 -18.48 10.89 -14.43
CA ASN A 47 -18.11 9.46 -14.53
C ASN A 47 -17.59 8.86 -13.21
N GLY A 48 -17.59 9.64 -12.13
CA GLY A 48 -17.18 9.19 -10.80
C GLY A 48 -15.67 9.34 -10.52
N ALA A 49 -15.33 9.27 -9.23
CA ALA A 49 -13.97 9.51 -8.73
C ALA A 49 -12.95 8.51 -9.30
N GLY A 50 -13.24 7.22 -9.29
CA GLY A 50 -12.30 6.20 -9.78
C GLY A 50 -11.91 6.37 -11.25
N THR A 51 -12.85 6.79 -12.11
CA THR A 51 -12.56 7.10 -13.53
C THR A 51 -11.70 8.35 -13.66
N ALA A 52 -12.02 9.39 -12.91
CA ALA A 52 -11.23 10.63 -12.90
C ALA A 52 -9.80 10.39 -12.39
N THR A 53 -9.65 9.63 -11.31
CA THR A 53 -8.36 9.25 -10.72
C THR A 53 -7.50 8.49 -11.73
N ARG A 54 -8.03 7.45 -12.39
CA ARG A 54 -7.31 6.74 -13.46
C ARG A 54 -6.90 7.67 -14.61
N TYR A 55 -7.80 8.53 -15.07
CA TYR A 55 -7.46 9.53 -16.09
C TYR A 55 -6.31 10.44 -15.65
N TYR A 56 -6.36 10.95 -14.42
CA TYR A 56 -5.35 11.87 -13.92
C TYR A 56 -3.99 11.20 -13.79
N LEU A 57 -3.96 9.98 -13.24
CA LEU A 57 -2.74 9.21 -13.00
C LEU A 57 -2.13 8.63 -14.28
N SER A 58 -2.87 8.52 -15.38
CA SER A 58 -2.35 8.07 -16.69
C SER A 58 -1.12 8.82 -17.19
N LYS A 59 -0.87 10.07 -16.74
CA LYS A 59 0.36 10.79 -17.12
C LYS A 59 1.62 10.13 -16.59
N TYR A 60 1.53 9.27 -15.57
CA TYR A 60 2.65 8.57 -14.96
C TYR A 60 2.91 7.19 -15.59
N LEU A 61 2.26 6.85 -16.71
CA LEU A 61 2.51 5.59 -17.42
C LEU A 61 3.89 5.50 -18.11
N TYR A 62 4.75 6.51 -17.95
CA TYR A 62 6.19 6.42 -18.32
C TYR A 62 7.05 5.82 -17.20
N VAL A 63 6.48 5.54 -16.02
CA VAL A 63 7.20 4.93 -14.89
C VAL A 63 7.86 3.59 -15.26
N PRO A 64 7.23 2.66 -16.03
CA PRO A 64 7.86 1.40 -16.42
C PRO A 64 9.22 1.57 -17.11
N GLU A 65 9.36 2.55 -17.99
CA GLU A 65 10.60 2.88 -18.68
C GLU A 65 11.68 3.33 -17.70
N LEU A 66 11.33 4.17 -16.72
CA LEU A 66 12.26 4.57 -15.66
C LEU A 66 12.65 3.38 -14.77
N THR A 67 11.69 2.49 -14.44
CA THR A 67 11.97 1.27 -13.68
C THR A 67 12.97 0.38 -14.41
N LYS A 68 12.79 0.18 -15.72
CA LYS A 68 13.72 -0.62 -16.55
C LYS A 68 15.11 -0.01 -16.58
N GLN A 69 15.22 1.31 -16.72
CA GLN A 69 16.49 2.03 -16.68
C GLN A 69 17.21 1.88 -15.33
N GLU A 70 16.50 2.00 -14.21
CA GLU A 70 17.11 1.79 -12.90
C GLU A 70 17.57 0.35 -12.69
N LEU A 71 16.76 -0.64 -13.10
CA LEU A 71 17.11 -2.06 -12.96
C LEU A 71 18.31 -2.46 -13.82
N GLN A 72 18.52 -1.83 -14.97
CA GLN A 72 19.72 -2.07 -15.80
C GLN A 72 21.03 -1.72 -15.08
N ASN A 73 20.99 -0.83 -14.10
CA ASN A 73 22.16 -0.42 -13.32
C ASN A 73 22.33 -1.23 -12.03
N ILE A 74 21.50 -2.25 -11.80
CA ILE A 74 21.53 -3.09 -10.61
C ILE A 74 22.09 -4.46 -10.99
N PRO A 75 23.06 -5.02 -10.24
CA PRO A 75 23.55 -6.38 -10.47
C PRO A 75 22.40 -7.39 -10.44
N GLN A 76 22.41 -8.34 -11.37
CA GLN A 76 21.30 -9.26 -11.59
C GLN A 76 20.99 -10.12 -10.35
N GLU A 77 21.99 -10.46 -9.55
CA GLU A 77 21.91 -11.19 -8.28
C GLU A 77 21.25 -10.38 -7.14
N GLU A 78 21.16 -9.07 -7.27
CA GLU A 78 20.48 -8.18 -6.32
C GLU A 78 19.02 -7.90 -6.71
N ILE A 79 18.58 -8.33 -7.90
CA ILE A 79 17.20 -8.23 -8.36
C ILE A 79 16.40 -9.41 -7.84
N ASN A 80 15.27 -9.13 -7.19
CA ASN A 80 14.43 -10.12 -6.51
C ASN A 80 15.21 -10.95 -5.47
N LYS A 81 16.22 -10.35 -4.81
CA LYS A 81 16.93 -11.01 -3.71
C LYS A 81 15.98 -11.16 -2.50
N PRO A 82 15.62 -12.38 -2.06
CA PRO A 82 14.71 -12.57 -0.95
C PRO A 82 15.34 -12.08 0.36
N THR A 83 14.50 -11.54 1.24
CA THR A 83 14.88 -11.17 2.61
C THR A 83 13.75 -11.46 3.57
N ASP A 84 14.08 -11.62 4.85
CA ASP A 84 13.16 -11.93 5.95
C ASP A 84 12.87 -10.70 6.83
N ASN A 85 13.26 -9.51 6.38
CA ASN A 85 13.01 -8.26 7.08
C ASN A 85 11.51 -8.08 7.37
N ILE A 86 11.17 -7.61 8.56
CA ILE A 86 9.79 -7.27 8.92
C ILE A 86 9.73 -5.80 9.29
N TRP A 87 8.89 -5.05 8.57
CA TRP A 87 8.71 -3.62 8.71
C TRP A 87 7.32 -3.30 9.22
N THR A 88 7.25 -2.42 10.21
CA THR A 88 6.02 -1.76 10.62
C THR A 88 6.33 -0.30 10.93
N MET A 89 5.30 0.52 11.18
CA MET A 89 5.53 1.96 11.37
C MET A 89 4.49 2.60 12.27
N TRP A 90 4.97 3.51 13.10
CA TRP A 90 4.16 4.49 13.80
C TRP A 90 4.97 5.79 13.97
N LEU A 91 4.52 6.86 13.31
CA LEU A 91 5.28 8.12 13.25
C LEU A 91 4.89 9.13 14.32
N GLN A 92 3.70 8.99 14.91
CA GLN A 92 3.26 9.90 15.97
C GLN A 92 3.92 9.54 17.30
N GLU A 93 4.20 10.53 18.15
CA GLU A 93 4.76 10.30 19.49
C GLU A 93 3.80 9.50 20.38
N ASP A 94 2.53 9.90 20.42
CA ASP A 94 1.51 9.15 21.16
C ASP A 94 1.20 7.84 20.43
N VAL A 95 1.51 6.71 21.10
CA VAL A 95 1.21 5.35 20.64
C VAL A 95 -0.05 4.86 21.35
N PRO A 96 -1.19 4.81 20.66
CA PRO A 96 -2.46 4.42 21.25
C PRO A 96 -2.45 2.95 21.65
N GLU A 97 -3.20 2.59 22.69
CA GLU A 97 -3.19 1.23 23.24
C GLU A 97 -3.50 0.13 22.21
N LEU A 98 -4.45 0.37 21.29
CA LEU A 98 -4.72 -0.56 20.19
C LEU A 98 -3.46 -0.82 19.33
N ILE A 99 -2.67 0.22 19.08
CA ILE A 99 -1.43 0.13 18.32
C ILE A 99 -0.37 -0.61 19.13
N GLN A 100 -0.23 -0.32 20.42
CA GLN A 100 0.68 -1.05 21.31
C GLN A 100 0.37 -2.56 21.33
N MET A 101 -0.91 -2.91 21.45
CA MET A 101 -1.39 -4.29 21.35
C MET A 101 -1.00 -4.93 20.01
N CYS A 102 -1.33 -4.30 18.88
CA CYS A 102 -0.98 -4.83 17.56
C CYS A 102 0.54 -5.00 17.39
N LEU A 103 1.34 -3.99 17.76
CA LEU A 103 2.81 -4.06 17.74
C LEU A 103 3.33 -5.20 18.62
N SER A 104 2.74 -5.45 19.79
CA SER A 104 3.11 -6.57 20.66
C SER A 104 2.85 -7.93 19.99
N THR A 105 1.75 -8.08 19.23
CA THR A 105 1.48 -9.32 18.48
C THR A 105 2.45 -9.51 17.32
N ILE A 106 2.80 -8.43 16.62
CA ILE A 106 3.82 -8.47 15.56
C ILE A 106 5.16 -8.90 16.16
N LYS A 107 5.60 -8.27 17.26
CA LYS A 107 6.85 -8.61 17.95
C LYS A 107 6.87 -10.02 18.53
N LYS A 108 5.74 -10.54 18.99
CA LYS A 108 5.60 -11.92 19.44
C LYS A 108 5.88 -12.92 18.31
N GLN A 109 5.41 -12.65 17.10
CA GLN A 109 5.66 -13.51 15.94
C GLN A 109 7.03 -13.26 15.28
N TYR A 110 7.50 -12.01 15.37
CA TYR A 110 8.73 -11.51 14.74
C TYR A 110 9.51 -10.61 15.70
N PRO A 111 10.34 -11.18 16.60
CA PRO A 111 11.12 -10.40 17.56
C PRO A 111 12.00 -9.32 16.90
N ASN A 112 12.52 -9.62 15.71
CA ASN A 112 13.37 -8.74 14.91
C ASN A 112 12.59 -7.68 14.09
N ALA A 113 11.26 -7.60 14.20
CA ALA A 113 10.49 -6.60 13.46
C ALA A 113 10.94 -5.17 13.78
N ILE A 114 11.15 -4.36 12.75
CA ILE A 114 11.60 -2.98 12.90
C ILE A 114 10.38 -2.05 12.87
N VAL A 115 10.22 -1.26 13.93
CA VAL A 115 9.20 -0.21 14.01
C VAL A 115 9.83 1.09 13.53
N ILE A 116 9.42 1.54 12.35
CA ILE A 116 9.83 2.82 11.80
C ILE A 116 9.08 3.93 12.52
N THR A 117 9.84 4.90 13.01
CA THR A 117 9.39 6.07 13.75
C THR A 117 9.99 7.32 13.13
N GLU A 118 9.51 8.49 13.54
CA GLU A 118 10.07 9.75 13.06
C GLU A 118 11.56 9.91 13.41
N SER A 119 12.00 9.36 14.55
CA SER A 119 13.38 9.47 15.03
C SER A 119 14.36 8.52 14.33
N ASN A 120 13.88 7.41 13.73
CA ASN A 120 14.76 6.41 13.12
C ASN A 120 14.61 6.25 11.59
N MET A 121 13.60 6.84 10.95
CA MET A 121 13.33 6.59 9.53
C MET A 121 14.52 6.94 8.62
N PHE A 122 15.28 7.99 8.97
CA PHE A 122 16.46 8.43 8.22
C PHE A 122 17.66 7.49 8.33
N ASN A 123 17.67 6.56 9.31
CA ASN A 123 18.68 5.52 9.39
C ASN A 123 18.51 4.48 8.27
N TYR A 124 17.31 4.38 7.70
CA TYR A 124 16.97 3.37 6.70
C TYR A 124 16.84 3.94 5.30
N ILE A 125 16.13 5.06 5.14
CA ILE A 125 15.76 5.63 3.85
C ILE A 125 16.23 7.08 3.75
N ASN A 126 16.88 7.42 2.63
CA ASN A 126 17.11 8.81 2.27
C ASN A 126 15.86 9.37 1.58
N ILE A 127 15.20 10.33 2.22
CA ILE A 127 13.94 10.91 1.74
C ILE A 127 14.28 12.17 0.95
N PRO A 128 13.89 12.29 -0.33
CA PRO A 128 14.12 13.50 -1.10
C PRO A 128 13.52 14.73 -0.41
N ASP A 129 14.29 15.82 -0.38
CA ASP A 129 13.91 17.09 0.28
C ASP A 129 12.51 17.56 -0.10
N TYR A 130 12.13 17.45 -1.38
CA TYR A 130 10.83 17.90 -1.85
C TYR A 130 9.67 17.07 -1.27
N ILE A 131 9.88 15.79 -0.97
CA ILE A 131 8.88 14.93 -0.31
C ILE A 131 8.83 15.28 1.17
N TYR A 132 10.00 15.36 1.83
CA TYR A 132 10.04 15.63 3.27
C TYR A 132 9.47 17.00 3.62
N LYS A 133 9.81 18.05 2.86
CA LYS A 133 9.23 19.40 3.01
C LYS A 133 7.71 19.39 2.83
N LYS A 134 7.20 18.64 1.84
CA LYS A 134 5.75 18.47 1.61
C LYS A 134 5.06 17.68 2.72
N TYR A 135 5.74 16.74 3.37
CA TYR A 135 5.21 16.07 4.54
C TYR A 135 5.13 17.04 5.73
N LYS A 136 6.23 17.75 6.02
CA LYS A 136 6.32 18.68 7.15
C LYS A 136 5.36 19.87 7.06
N ASN A 137 5.10 20.38 5.85
CA ASN A 137 4.13 21.46 5.66
C ASN A 137 2.67 20.96 5.53
N GLY A 138 2.43 19.65 5.63
CA GLY A 138 1.11 19.04 5.60
C GLY A 138 0.48 18.84 4.22
N THR A 139 1.19 19.11 3.12
CA THR A 139 0.77 18.77 1.75
C THR A 139 0.63 17.25 1.59
N ILE A 140 1.63 16.48 2.02
CA ILE A 140 1.56 15.02 2.12
C ILE A 140 1.01 14.66 3.48
N LYS A 141 -0.19 14.06 3.50
CA LYS A 141 -0.78 13.55 4.74
C LYS A 141 -0.04 12.31 5.26
N PRO A 142 -0.05 12.04 6.58
CA PRO A 142 0.67 10.90 7.17
C PRO A 142 0.37 9.54 6.52
N CYS A 143 -0.86 9.30 6.07
CA CYS A 143 -1.22 8.07 5.36
C CYS A 143 -0.45 7.90 4.04
N HIS A 144 -0.28 8.96 3.25
CA HIS A 144 0.45 8.88 1.98
C HIS A 144 1.96 8.90 2.19
N PHE A 145 2.44 9.55 3.25
CA PHE A 145 3.85 9.46 3.65
C PHE A 145 4.20 8.03 4.09
N SER A 146 3.28 7.35 4.80
CA SER A 146 3.39 5.91 5.08
C SER A 146 3.49 5.08 3.81
N ASP A 147 2.70 5.39 2.78
CA ASP A 147 2.77 4.68 1.49
C ASP A 147 4.15 4.81 0.86
N TYR A 148 4.75 6.00 0.94
CA TYR A 148 6.11 6.24 0.45
C TYR A 148 7.17 5.47 1.23
N LEU A 149 7.18 5.58 2.57
CA LEU A 149 8.17 4.89 3.41
C LEU A 149 8.08 3.37 3.26
N ARG A 150 6.86 2.81 3.26
CA ARG A 150 6.61 1.39 3.04
C ARG A 150 7.29 0.88 1.79
N ILE A 151 7.05 1.53 0.66
CA ILE A 151 7.59 1.08 -0.62
C ILE A 151 9.10 1.32 -0.71
N CYS A 152 9.64 2.40 -0.14
CA CYS A 152 11.08 2.61 -0.12
C CYS A 152 11.83 1.53 0.66
N LEU A 153 11.29 1.12 1.81
CA LEU A 153 11.86 0.03 2.62
C LEU A 153 11.84 -1.29 1.87
N LEU A 154 10.70 -1.62 1.25
CA LEU A 154 10.55 -2.85 0.47
C LEU A 154 11.44 -2.84 -0.79
N ASP A 155 11.58 -1.71 -1.49
CA ASP A 155 12.46 -1.63 -2.67
C ASP A 155 13.93 -1.83 -2.28
N LYS A 156 14.36 -1.14 -1.22
CA LYS A 156 15.77 -1.11 -0.79
C LYS A 156 16.21 -2.38 -0.04
N TYR A 157 15.35 -2.93 0.80
CA TYR A 157 15.70 -4.02 1.71
C TYR A 157 14.87 -5.30 1.51
N GLY A 158 13.81 -5.24 0.70
CA GLY A 158 12.82 -6.33 0.64
C GLY A 158 12.15 -6.59 1.99
N GLY A 159 11.55 -7.76 2.11
CA GLY A 159 10.91 -8.27 3.31
C GLY A 159 9.40 -8.06 3.29
N THR A 160 8.82 -7.97 4.48
CA THR A 160 7.36 -7.88 4.66
C THR A 160 7.01 -6.61 5.43
N TRP A 161 6.15 -5.80 4.84
CA TRP A 161 5.47 -4.72 5.54
C TRP A 161 4.18 -5.22 6.19
N ILE A 162 3.98 -4.85 7.45
CA ILE A 162 2.75 -5.08 8.21
C ILE A 162 2.36 -3.77 8.89
N ASP A 163 1.18 -3.22 8.57
CA ASP A 163 0.67 -2.01 9.25
C ASP A 163 0.60 -2.23 10.76
N SER A 164 0.93 -1.21 11.55
CA SER A 164 0.90 -1.20 13.03
C SER A 164 -0.51 -1.34 13.64
N THR A 165 -1.53 -1.52 12.80
CA THR A 165 -2.92 -1.81 13.18
C THR A 165 -3.31 -3.26 12.89
N CYS A 166 -2.37 -4.10 12.47
CA CYS A 166 -2.60 -5.50 12.23
C CYS A 166 -2.34 -6.32 13.51
N TYR A 167 -3.34 -7.10 13.90
CA TYR A 167 -3.24 -8.07 14.97
C TYR A 167 -2.81 -9.42 14.39
N MET A 168 -1.62 -9.90 14.78
CA MET A 168 -1.04 -11.15 14.28
C MET A 168 -1.42 -12.34 15.18
N LEU A 169 -1.99 -13.38 14.59
CA LEU A 169 -2.32 -14.64 15.27
C LEU A 169 -1.20 -15.66 15.15
N THR A 170 -0.59 -15.74 13.97
CA THR A 170 0.51 -16.65 13.64
C THR A 170 1.54 -15.93 12.75
N LYS A 171 2.63 -16.61 12.41
CA LYS A 171 3.52 -16.14 11.34
C LYS A 171 2.79 -16.09 10.00
N VAL A 172 3.23 -15.19 9.13
CA VAL A 172 2.82 -15.10 7.73
C VAL A 172 2.97 -16.48 7.07
N PRO A 173 1.93 -16.99 6.38
CA PRO A 173 1.99 -18.24 5.64
C PRO A 173 3.14 -18.27 4.64
N GLN A 174 3.88 -19.38 4.60
CA GLN A 174 5.12 -19.48 3.82
C GLN A 174 4.92 -19.23 2.33
N TYR A 175 3.76 -19.62 1.77
CA TYR A 175 3.47 -19.37 0.35
C TYR A 175 3.43 -17.87 -0.02
N MET A 176 3.17 -16.97 0.94
CA MET A 176 3.20 -15.53 0.68
C MET A 176 4.62 -14.97 0.65
N THR A 177 5.55 -15.62 1.34
CA THR A 177 6.95 -15.16 1.52
C THR A 177 7.95 -15.92 0.67
N LYS A 178 7.52 -17.00 -0.01
CA LYS A 178 8.29 -17.69 -1.05
C LYS A 178 8.25 -16.97 -2.39
N GLU A 179 7.19 -16.21 -2.64
CA GLU A 179 7.06 -15.43 -3.87
C GLU A 179 7.88 -14.14 -3.79
N ASN A 180 8.41 -13.69 -4.94
CA ASN A 180 9.18 -12.44 -5.01
C ASN A 180 8.34 -11.20 -4.69
N PHE A 181 7.02 -11.31 -4.74
CA PHE A 181 6.10 -10.23 -4.40
C PHE A 181 4.74 -10.79 -4.00
N PHE A 182 4.15 -10.22 -2.96
CA PHE A 182 2.78 -10.50 -2.54
C PHE A 182 2.14 -9.21 -2.03
N ILE A 183 0.87 -8.99 -2.36
CA ILE A 183 0.06 -7.91 -1.82
C ILE A 183 -1.36 -8.42 -1.57
N MET A 184 -2.00 -7.96 -0.49
CA MET A 184 -3.39 -8.33 -0.23
C MET A 184 -4.27 -7.85 -1.37
N GLN A 185 -5.15 -8.74 -1.84
CA GLN A 185 -6.05 -8.48 -2.96
C GLN A 185 -7.36 -9.28 -2.84
N ASP A 186 -8.42 -8.78 -3.48
CA ASP A 186 -9.67 -9.54 -3.60
C ASP A 186 -9.55 -10.70 -4.60
N ILE A 187 -10.54 -11.60 -4.60
CA ILE A 187 -10.59 -12.77 -5.51
C ILE A 187 -10.66 -12.37 -6.99
N TYR A 188 -11.14 -11.16 -7.29
CA TYR A 188 -11.34 -10.69 -8.67
C TYR A 188 -10.19 -9.82 -9.18
N ARG A 189 -9.14 -9.62 -8.38
CA ARG A 189 -8.00 -8.72 -8.64
C ARG A 189 -8.44 -7.28 -8.97
N LYS A 190 -9.56 -6.83 -8.40
CA LYS A 190 -10.10 -5.48 -8.63
C LYS A 190 -9.64 -4.49 -7.57
N THR A 191 -9.30 -4.99 -6.38
CA THR A 191 -8.81 -4.18 -5.27
C THR A 191 -7.59 -4.82 -4.65
N ILE A 192 -6.69 -3.96 -4.19
CA ILE A 192 -5.54 -4.34 -3.37
C ILE A 192 -5.67 -3.71 -1.98
N SER A 193 -4.83 -4.12 -1.06
CA SER A 193 -4.67 -3.43 0.21
C SER A 193 -3.19 -3.42 0.60
N ASN A 194 -2.64 -2.22 0.68
CA ASN A 194 -1.22 -2.01 0.93
C ASN A 194 -0.84 -2.05 2.41
N PHE A 195 -1.77 -2.41 3.31
CA PHE A 195 -1.46 -2.62 4.73
C PHE A 195 -0.57 -3.85 4.97
N PHE A 196 -0.49 -4.75 3.97
CA PHE A 196 0.39 -5.91 3.97
C PHE A 196 0.98 -6.12 2.57
N ILE A 197 2.31 -6.09 2.48
CA ILE A 197 3.06 -6.33 1.24
C ILE A 197 4.29 -7.15 1.60
N HIS A 198 4.54 -8.24 0.89
CA HIS A 198 5.84 -8.90 0.87
C HIS A 198 6.53 -8.61 -0.47
N SER A 199 7.84 -8.40 -0.44
CA SER A 199 8.61 -8.09 -1.64
C SER A 199 10.06 -8.49 -1.48
N ALA A 200 10.63 -9.11 -2.49
CA ALA A 200 12.07 -9.26 -2.60
C ALA A 200 12.71 -7.91 -2.93
N LYS A 201 13.99 -7.74 -2.58
CA LYS A 201 14.74 -6.50 -2.85
C LYS A 201 14.75 -6.21 -4.36
N ASN A 202 14.64 -4.93 -4.71
CA ASN A 202 14.62 -4.47 -6.10
C ASN A 202 13.53 -5.11 -6.99
N ASN A 203 12.43 -5.59 -6.41
CA ASN A 203 11.32 -6.13 -7.18
C ASN A 203 10.69 -5.07 -8.10
N TYR A 204 10.35 -5.47 -9.33
CA TYR A 204 9.85 -4.58 -10.38
C TYR A 204 8.60 -3.77 -9.97
N LEU A 205 7.60 -4.40 -9.34
CA LEU A 205 6.38 -3.70 -8.91
C LEU A 205 6.68 -2.70 -7.80
N THR A 206 7.50 -3.09 -6.83
CA THR A 206 7.85 -2.23 -5.69
C THR A 206 8.65 -1.02 -6.16
N LYS A 207 9.66 -1.24 -7.02
CA LYS A 207 10.45 -0.16 -7.61
C LYS A 207 9.61 0.78 -8.47
N SER A 208 8.71 0.24 -9.29
CA SER A 208 7.77 1.06 -10.08
C SER A 208 6.87 1.92 -9.19
N MET A 209 6.36 1.38 -8.07
CA MET A 209 5.58 2.17 -7.12
C MET A 209 6.42 3.25 -6.43
N ARG A 210 7.69 2.99 -6.12
CA ARG A 210 8.62 3.98 -5.56
C ARG A 210 8.79 5.16 -6.52
N ILE A 211 9.17 4.87 -7.76
CA ILE A 211 9.39 5.86 -8.81
C ILE A 211 8.10 6.66 -9.07
N PHE A 212 6.95 5.99 -9.10
CA PHE A 212 5.66 6.67 -9.22
C PHE A 212 5.41 7.67 -8.09
N LEU A 213 5.58 7.26 -6.83
CA LEU A 213 5.36 8.15 -5.68
C LEU A 213 6.33 9.34 -5.71
N GLU A 214 7.58 9.11 -6.07
CA GLU A 214 8.58 10.17 -6.23
C GLU A 214 8.22 11.13 -7.36
N GLU A 215 7.83 10.62 -8.52
CA GLU A 215 7.45 11.43 -9.68
C GLU A 215 6.15 12.20 -9.45
N TYR A 216 5.21 11.60 -8.71
CA TYR A 216 3.97 12.25 -8.28
C TYR A 216 4.31 13.40 -7.34
N TRP A 217 5.00 13.15 -6.23
CA TRP A 217 5.30 14.19 -5.26
C TRP A 217 6.30 15.23 -5.77
N LYS A 218 7.06 14.94 -6.82
CA LYS A 218 7.91 15.94 -7.50
C LYS A 218 7.09 16.94 -8.31
N LYS A 219 5.95 16.51 -8.87
CA LYS A 219 5.15 17.29 -9.83
C LYS A 219 3.86 17.85 -9.24
N GLU A 220 3.35 17.29 -8.13
CA GLU A 220 2.04 17.61 -7.59
C GLU A 220 2.13 18.14 -6.16
N ASP A 221 1.32 19.15 -5.86
CA ASP A 221 1.16 19.74 -4.51
C ASP A 221 -0.21 19.43 -3.90
N ILE A 222 -0.90 18.43 -4.44
CA ILE A 222 -2.23 18.01 -3.99
C ILE A 222 -2.32 16.49 -3.92
N THR A 223 -3.14 15.98 -3.02
CA THR A 223 -3.61 14.59 -3.08
C THR A 223 -4.87 14.53 -3.94
N ILE A 224 -4.78 13.91 -5.12
CA ILE A 224 -5.93 13.84 -6.05
C ILE A 224 -7.01 12.85 -5.59
N ASP A 225 -6.59 11.81 -4.86
CA ASP A 225 -7.43 10.74 -4.33
C ASP A 225 -6.67 10.09 -3.15
N TYR A 226 -7.40 9.75 -2.08
CA TYR A 226 -6.83 9.03 -0.94
C TYR A 226 -6.24 7.68 -1.36
N PHE A 227 -6.86 7.02 -2.35
CA PHE A 227 -6.44 5.70 -2.84
C PHE A 227 -5.59 5.80 -4.12
N PHE A 228 -4.90 6.92 -4.38
CA PHE A 228 -4.10 7.09 -5.60
C PHE A 228 -3.00 6.03 -5.76
N PHE A 229 -2.43 5.53 -4.65
CA PHE A 229 -1.54 4.36 -4.63
C PHE A 229 -2.20 3.14 -5.28
N HIS A 230 -3.41 2.82 -4.83
CA HIS A 230 -4.15 1.64 -5.27
C HIS A 230 -4.53 1.81 -6.74
N ALA A 231 -5.05 2.98 -7.11
CA ALA A 231 -5.44 3.28 -8.47
C ALA A 231 -4.25 3.22 -9.44
N PHE A 232 -3.07 3.70 -9.05
CA PHE A 232 -1.89 3.60 -9.90
C PHE A 232 -1.36 2.17 -10.01
N PHE A 233 -1.35 1.40 -8.91
CA PHE A 233 -0.95 -0.01 -8.97
C PHE A 233 -1.81 -0.80 -9.97
N LEU A 234 -3.14 -0.64 -9.91
CA LEU A 234 -4.08 -1.25 -10.86
C LEU A 234 -3.82 -0.77 -12.30
N LEU A 235 -3.52 0.52 -12.47
CA LEU A 235 -3.25 1.09 -13.78
C LEU A 235 -1.94 0.53 -14.37
N LEU A 236 -0.89 0.43 -13.56
CA LEU A 236 0.43 -0.08 -13.92
C LEU A 236 0.31 -1.50 -14.49
N VAL A 237 -0.31 -2.41 -13.75
CA VAL A 237 -0.41 -3.81 -14.17
C VAL A 237 -1.34 -4.05 -15.36
N SER A 238 -2.24 -3.10 -15.63
CA SER A 238 -3.16 -3.17 -16.76
C SER A 238 -2.49 -2.67 -18.05
N ASN A 239 -1.36 -1.98 -17.95
CA ASN A 239 -0.69 -1.30 -19.06
C ASN A 239 0.78 -1.69 -19.23
N ASP A 240 1.36 -2.50 -18.34
CA ASP A 240 2.74 -2.98 -18.46
C ASP A 240 2.81 -4.51 -18.25
N ASN A 241 3.36 -5.22 -19.24
CA ASN A 241 3.40 -6.69 -19.26
C ASN A 241 4.29 -7.27 -18.15
N THR A 242 5.38 -6.58 -17.80
CA THR A 242 6.27 -7.03 -16.72
C THR A 242 5.55 -6.94 -15.37
N ALA A 243 4.90 -5.81 -15.08
CA ALA A 243 4.08 -5.63 -13.89
C ALA A 243 2.94 -6.67 -13.82
N LYS A 244 2.27 -6.91 -14.95
CA LYS A 244 1.20 -7.91 -15.06
C LYS A 244 1.68 -9.30 -14.71
N ALA A 245 2.80 -9.75 -15.29
CA ALA A 245 3.36 -11.08 -15.06
C ALA A 245 3.72 -11.30 -13.58
N VAL A 246 4.30 -10.30 -12.92
CA VAL A 246 4.58 -10.39 -11.47
C VAL A 246 3.28 -10.53 -10.67
N TRP A 247 2.23 -9.78 -11.01
CA TRP A 247 0.97 -9.85 -10.27
C TRP A 247 0.21 -11.17 -10.52
N GLU A 248 0.15 -11.67 -11.75
CA GLU A 248 -0.61 -12.91 -12.05
C GLU A 248 -0.11 -14.13 -11.27
N ASN A 249 1.17 -14.15 -10.87
CA ASN A 249 1.76 -15.20 -10.04
C ASN A 249 1.34 -15.16 -8.55
N ILE A 250 0.75 -14.06 -8.07
CA ILE A 250 0.34 -13.93 -6.66
C ILE A 250 -1.00 -14.64 -6.44
N PRO A 251 -1.14 -15.55 -5.46
CA PRO A 251 -2.44 -16.06 -5.04
C PRO A 251 -3.41 -14.93 -4.63
N ASN A 252 -4.66 -15.01 -5.06
CA ASN A 252 -5.69 -14.00 -4.76
C ASN A 252 -6.62 -14.46 -3.62
N GLY A 253 -7.42 -13.53 -3.07
CA GLY A 253 -8.59 -13.89 -2.25
C GLY A 253 -8.50 -13.72 -0.73
N LEU A 254 -7.44 -13.14 -0.22
CA LEU A 254 -7.21 -13.06 1.24
C LEU A 254 -7.65 -11.74 1.87
N ASN A 255 -7.91 -10.71 1.06
CA ASN A 255 -8.16 -9.39 1.62
C ASN A 255 -9.40 -9.36 2.52
N HIS A 256 -10.53 -9.91 2.05
CA HIS A 256 -11.82 -9.84 2.74
C HIS A 256 -11.83 -10.46 4.14
N ILE A 257 -11.15 -11.60 4.35
CA ILE A 257 -11.14 -12.29 5.64
C ILE A 257 -10.42 -11.45 6.69
N THR A 258 -9.33 -10.77 6.33
CA THR A 258 -8.55 -9.95 7.28
C THR A 258 -9.31 -8.75 7.85
N TRP A 259 -10.42 -8.32 7.22
CA TRP A 259 -11.24 -7.21 7.70
C TRP A 259 -12.38 -7.64 8.64
N GLN A 260 -12.63 -8.93 8.83
CA GLN A 260 -13.82 -9.40 9.56
C GLN A 260 -13.89 -8.87 11.00
N ILE A 261 -12.79 -8.90 11.75
CA ILE A 261 -12.76 -8.34 13.12
C ILE A 261 -12.98 -6.82 13.10
N GLN A 262 -12.38 -6.10 12.16
CA GLN A 262 -12.63 -4.66 12.02
C GLN A 262 -14.11 -4.34 11.74
N MET A 263 -14.80 -5.17 10.96
CA MET A 263 -16.24 -4.96 10.69
C MET A 263 -17.12 -5.20 11.92
N GLN A 264 -16.68 -6.04 12.86
CA GLN A 264 -17.39 -6.27 14.13
C GLN A 264 -16.89 -5.41 15.29
N GLN A 265 -15.84 -4.62 15.09
CA GLN A 265 -15.01 -4.04 16.16
C GLN A 265 -15.80 -3.24 17.21
N GLY A 266 -16.92 -2.61 16.81
CA GLY A 266 -17.78 -1.82 17.70
C GLY A 266 -19.04 -2.53 18.22
N LYS A 267 -19.27 -3.78 17.83
CA LYS A 267 -20.42 -4.59 18.25
C LYS A 267 -20.07 -5.45 19.45
N LYS A 268 -21.09 -5.97 20.16
CA LYS A 268 -20.90 -6.97 21.21
C LYS A 268 -20.15 -8.20 20.67
N VAL A 269 -19.25 -8.76 21.48
CA VAL A 269 -18.49 -9.96 21.09
C VAL A 269 -19.42 -11.15 20.88
N ASN A 270 -19.27 -11.80 19.72
CA ASN A 270 -19.85 -13.11 19.46
C ASN A 270 -18.73 -14.14 19.60
N MET A 271 -18.80 -14.96 20.65
CA MET A 271 -17.72 -15.90 20.99
C MET A 271 -17.56 -17.01 19.94
N ASP A 272 -18.64 -17.49 19.34
CA ASP A 272 -18.57 -18.53 18.30
C ASP A 272 -17.89 -17.98 17.05
N MET A 273 -18.24 -16.75 16.65
CA MET A 273 -17.56 -16.05 15.56
C MET A 273 -16.09 -15.80 15.88
N LEU A 274 -15.76 -15.40 17.11
CA LEU A 274 -14.37 -15.22 17.52
C LEU A 274 -13.58 -16.52 17.38
N LYS A 275 -14.11 -17.62 17.91
CA LYS A 275 -13.46 -18.94 17.82
C LYS A 275 -13.20 -19.36 16.38
N TYR A 276 -14.18 -19.13 15.50
CA TYR A 276 -14.03 -19.39 14.07
C TYR A 276 -12.93 -18.50 13.46
N LEU A 277 -13.00 -17.18 13.70
CA LEU A 277 -12.06 -16.22 13.13
C LEU A 277 -10.61 -16.44 13.60
N LEU A 278 -10.39 -16.85 14.85
CA LEU A 278 -9.04 -17.15 15.36
C LEU A 278 -8.34 -18.29 14.59
N LYS A 279 -9.07 -19.09 13.82
CA LYS A 279 -8.54 -20.23 13.04
C LYS A 279 -8.50 -19.98 11.52
N THR A 280 -9.07 -18.90 11.01
CA THR A 280 -9.28 -18.71 9.56
C THR A 280 -8.30 -17.75 8.88
N SER A 281 -7.56 -16.96 9.65
CA SER A 281 -6.56 -16.03 9.13
C SER A 281 -5.36 -15.96 10.05
N PHE A 282 -4.19 -15.68 9.47
CA PHE A 282 -2.95 -15.44 10.23
C PHE A 282 -2.90 -14.04 10.86
N MET A 283 -3.72 -13.12 10.36
CA MET A 283 -3.80 -11.73 10.81
C MET A 283 -5.19 -11.14 10.64
N TYR A 284 -5.50 -10.12 11.44
CA TYR A 284 -6.66 -9.26 11.25
C TYR A 284 -6.26 -7.79 11.27
N LYS A 285 -6.76 -7.03 10.29
CA LYS A 285 -6.63 -5.58 10.25
C LYS A 285 -7.66 -4.98 11.19
N LEU A 286 -7.21 -4.05 12.05
CA LEU A 286 -8.07 -3.31 12.98
C LEU A 286 -8.16 -1.83 12.58
N ASN A 287 -9.21 -1.16 13.09
CA ASN A 287 -9.40 0.27 12.94
C ASN A 287 -9.28 0.97 14.30
N ARG A 288 -8.37 1.95 14.39
CA ARG A 288 -8.21 2.78 15.58
C ARG A 288 -9.29 3.86 15.74
N LYS A 289 -9.81 4.40 14.64
CA LYS A 289 -10.56 5.68 14.62
C LYS A 289 -12.08 5.50 14.71
N ASN A 290 -12.57 4.32 15.08
CA ASN A 290 -14.00 4.07 15.13
C ASN A 290 -14.59 4.45 16.50
N LYS A 291 -15.20 5.64 16.57
CA LYS A 291 -15.82 6.18 17.81
C LYS A 291 -16.89 5.27 18.40
N THR A 292 -17.62 4.53 17.56
CA THR A 292 -18.63 3.57 18.01
C THR A 292 -18.02 2.45 18.84
N CYS A 293 -16.75 2.10 18.62
CA CYS A 293 -16.05 1.08 19.41
C CYS A 293 -15.79 1.55 20.84
N ILE A 294 -15.33 2.79 20.99
CA ILE A 294 -14.94 3.35 22.30
C ILE A 294 -16.17 3.46 23.22
N ASN A 295 -17.33 3.78 22.66
CA ASN A 295 -18.55 4.01 23.44
C ASN A 295 -19.30 2.74 23.86
N ASN A 296 -18.89 1.56 23.40
CA ASN A 296 -19.55 0.29 23.74
C ASN A 296 -18.59 -0.61 24.53
N PRO A 297 -18.67 -0.65 25.87
CA PRO A 297 -17.79 -1.46 26.73
C PRO A 297 -17.78 -2.96 26.41
N ASP A 298 -18.88 -3.48 25.86
CA ASP A 298 -19.00 -4.90 25.47
C ASP A 298 -18.42 -5.19 24.07
N SER A 299 -17.79 -4.20 23.43
CA SER A 299 -17.34 -4.31 22.06
C SER A 299 -16.14 -5.25 21.88
N TRP A 300 -15.98 -5.78 20.66
CA TRP A 300 -14.76 -6.47 20.25
C TRP A 300 -13.49 -5.65 20.53
N TYR A 301 -13.54 -4.33 20.37
CA TYR A 301 -12.43 -3.44 20.72
C TYR A 301 -12.02 -3.59 22.20
N TRP A 302 -12.96 -3.37 23.11
CA TRP A 302 -12.66 -3.41 24.55
C TRP A 302 -12.35 -4.83 25.04
N PHE A 303 -12.98 -5.84 24.46
CA PHE A 303 -12.62 -7.23 24.73
C PHE A 303 -11.14 -7.52 24.41
N LEU A 304 -10.69 -7.15 23.19
CA LEU A 304 -9.28 -7.35 22.79
C LEU A 304 -8.32 -6.54 23.67
N ILE A 305 -8.65 -5.27 23.97
CA ILE A 305 -7.84 -4.41 24.83
C ILE A 305 -7.75 -4.96 26.25
N ASN A 306 -8.86 -5.42 26.82
CA ASN A 306 -8.86 -6.02 28.16
C ASN A 306 -8.03 -7.31 28.18
N LYS A 307 -8.12 -8.16 27.14
CA LYS A 307 -7.24 -9.33 27.01
C LYS A 307 -5.76 -8.94 26.96
N TYR A 308 -5.42 -7.90 26.20
CA TYR A 308 -4.05 -7.36 26.16
C TYR A 308 -3.58 -6.87 27.53
N ARG A 309 -4.39 -6.10 28.26
CA ARG A 309 -4.06 -5.59 29.61
C ARG A 309 -3.79 -6.69 30.63
N HIS A 310 -4.43 -7.84 30.50
CA HIS A 310 -4.22 -9.00 31.37
C HIS A 310 -3.11 -9.95 30.85
N GLY A 311 -2.40 -9.61 29.78
CA GLY A 311 -1.37 -10.47 29.19
C GLY A 311 -1.91 -11.68 28.42
N GLU A 312 -3.21 -11.69 28.11
CA GLU A 312 -3.94 -12.81 27.48
C GLU A 312 -4.15 -12.62 25.98
N LEU A 313 -3.10 -12.24 25.24
CA LEU A 313 -3.20 -12.07 23.79
C LEU A 313 -3.74 -13.33 23.12
N LEU A 314 -4.85 -13.17 22.40
CA LEU A 314 -5.51 -14.25 21.67
C LEU A 314 -4.60 -14.82 20.59
N THR A 315 -4.62 -16.15 20.51
CA THR A 315 -3.95 -17.02 19.54
C THR A 315 -4.96 -18.04 19.01
N PRO A 316 -4.65 -18.81 17.95
CA PRO A 316 -5.51 -19.92 17.52
C PRO A 316 -5.83 -20.93 18.63
N ASP A 317 -4.91 -21.15 19.56
CA ASP A 317 -5.10 -22.08 20.71
C ASP A 317 -6.01 -21.51 21.80
N SER A 318 -6.26 -20.20 21.78
CA SER A 318 -7.16 -19.56 22.75
C SER A 318 -8.60 -20.04 22.61
N VAL A 319 -8.96 -20.68 21.49
CA VAL A 319 -10.29 -21.29 21.28
C VAL A 319 -10.65 -22.34 22.33
N ASN A 320 -9.67 -23.02 22.92
CA ASN A 320 -9.93 -24.04 23.95
C ASN A 320 -10.18 -23.45 25.35
N LYS A 321 -9.94 -22.15 25.54
CA LYS A 321 -10.12 -21.46 26.83
C LYS A 321 -11.50 -20.81 26.98
N TYR A 322 -12.30 -20.78 25.91
CA TYR A 322 -13.55 -20.02 25.83
C TYR A 322 -14.67 -20.85 25.23
#